data_AF-A0A0C3SCP8-F1
#
_entry.id   AF-A0A0C3SCP8-F1
#
_cell.length_a   1.000
_cell.length_b   1.000
_cell.length_c   1.000
_cell.angle_alpha   90.00
_cell.angle_beta   90.00
_cell.angle_gamma   90.00
#
_symmetry.space_group_name_H-M   'P 1'
#
loop_
_entity.id
_entity.type
_entity.pdbx_description
1 polymer ?
#
loop_
_entity_poly.entity_id
_entity_poly.type
_entity_poly.pdbx_seq_one_letter_code
_entity_poly.pdbx_strand_id
1 'polypeptide(L)'
;MIAAAFVLGSLVGSALADSLFTPFDLSDLFARNAQISSGCSTTGSASCHNTTKQSDLCCFEAPGGLLLQTQFWDTDPSTGPSDSWTIHGLWPDNCDGTYSENCDSSRDYTDISSLLTAQGASDTLSYMQKYWVDINGKDETFWEHEWSTHGTCYSTLNTACLPSGSPKGAEAVAFFNTVVGLFKTLPTYEWLAAAGITPSSSKTYTLSAITSALKSASGVTPALDCSSGALNQISYYFNLKGSLIDGDFVAIDAPKKGSCASTGLKYPLKTGSSSGSGTPTVPIPHYSGSTPTPTGLPSKAHLQASTTGSLLTAGTWSTQTAATYTISGSASSFTMSTSKGNCGVSSGSLTCGSGVTASTFSAVSSSGSLLLAYSGSTSWTSDASPSGTTQETVYTGTSHSVDYTIAIVSA
;
A
#
# COMPACT_ATOMS: atom_id res chain seq x y z
N MET A 1 17.54 4.66 77.95
CA MET A 1 16.19 4.94 77.42
C MET A 1 16.30 4.95 75.90
N ILE A 2 15.50 4.11 75.23
CA ILE A 2 15.07 4.16 73.81
C ILE A 2 16.21 3.98 72.77
N ALA A 3 16.51 2.78 72.25
CA ALA A 3 15.79 1.93 71.28
C ALA A 3 15.79 2.48 69.83
N ALA A 4 16.41 1.73 68.89
CA ALA A 4 15.81 1.32 67.61
C ALA A 4 16.83 0.52 66.76
N ALA A 5 16.41 -0.68 66.36
CA ALA A 5 17.13 -1.59 65.49
C ALA A 5 16.93 -1.21 64.01
N PHE A 6 17.99 -1.28 63.20
CA PHE A 6 17.91 -1.18 61.74
C PHE A 6 17.68 -2.56 61.13
N VAL A 7 16.52 -2.75 60.50
CA VAL A 7 16.22 -3.88 59.62
C VAL A 7 16.25 -3.36 58.18
N LEU A 8 17.15 -3.89 57.35
CA LEU A 8 17.11 -3.67 55.90
C LEU A 8 16.00 -4.55 55.28
N GLY A 9 14.94 -3.91 54.80
CA GLY A 9 13.94 -4.52 53.93
C GLY A 9 14.20 -4.10 52.48
N SER A 10 14.51 -5.08 51.62
CA SER A 10 14.60 -4.91 50.17
C SER A 10 13.20 -4.85 49.54
N LEU A 11 12.81 -3.68 49.04
CA LEU A 11 11.63 -3.51 48.18
C LEU A 11 12.02 -3.83 46.73
N VAL A 12 11.55 -4.97 46.23
CA VAL A 12 11.54 -5.30 44.81
C VAL A 12 10.36 -4.55 44.20
N GLY A 13 10.64 -3.50 43.43
CA GLY A 13 9.64 -2.80 42.63
C GLY A 13 9.32 -3.62 41.39
N SER A 14 8.13 -4.22 41.34
CA SER A 14 7.57 -4.80 40.12
C SER A 14 7.19 -3.66 39.17
N ALA A 15 8.02 -3.41 38.16
CA ALA A 15 7.63 -2.59 37.02
C ALA A 15 6.62 -3.38 36.20
N LEU A 16 5.34 -3.02 36.31
CA LEU A 16 4.32 -3.39 35.34
C LEU A 16 4.67 -2.64 34.05
N ALA A 17 5.18 -3.38 33.07
CA ALA A 17 5.34 -2.87 31.72
C ALA A 17 3.94 -2.75 31.10
N ASP A 18 3.38 -1.53 31.16
CA ASP A 18 2.17 -1.21 30.42
C ASP A 18 2.41 -1.45 28.92
N SER A 19 1.50 -2.24 28.36
CA SER A 19 1.46 -2.63 26.96
C SER A 19 1.13 -1.40 26.12
N LEU A 20 2.15 -0.72 25.61
CA LEU A 20 1.99 0.32 24.59
C LEU A 20 1.73 -0.35 23.23
N PHE A 21 0.47 -0.72 22.98
CA PHE A 21 -0.02 -0.82 21.61
C PHE A 21 -0.22 0.62 21.11
N THR A 22 0.78 1.16 20.44
CA THR A 22 0.59 2.36 19.62
C THR A 22 -0.15 1.94 18.35
N PRO A 23 -1.28 2.60 17.99
CA PRO A 23 -1.88 2.41 16.68
C PRO A 23 -0.85 2.79 15.62
N PHE A 24 -0.85 2.05 14.50
CA PHE A 24 0.01 2.32 13.35
C PHE A 24 -0.04 3.80 12.99
N ASP A 25 1.12 4.43 13.08
CA ASP A 25 1.29 5.83 12.76
C ASP A 25 1.44 5.95 11.24
N LEU A 26 0.35 6.31 10.57
CA LEU A 26 0.35 6.62 9.14
C LEU A 26 1.15 7.90 8.84
N SER A 27 1.56 8.67 9.86
CA SER A 27 2.29 9.94 9.65
C SER A 27 3.68 9.75 9.04
N ASP A 28 4.29 8.55 9.13
CA ASP A 28 5.60 8.27 8.54
C ASP A 28 5.52 7.93 7.03
N LEU A 29 4.31 7.83 6.46
CA LEU A 29 4.12 7.69 5.01
C LEU A 29 4.50 8.96 4.23
N PHE A 30 4.66 10.10 4.90
CA PHE A 30 4.91 11.42 4.30
C PHE A 30 6.36 11.90 4.37
N ALA A 31 7.34 11.02 4.60
CA ALA A 31 8.74 11.31 4.23
C ALA A 31 8.96 11.41 2.70
N ARG A 32 7.88 11.61 1.92
CA ARG A 32 7.79 11.55 0.45
C ARG A 32 7.88 12.95 -0.15
N ASN A 33 8.91 13.17 -0.97
CA ASN A 33 8.99 14.21 -1.99
C ASN A 33 8.44 15.60 -1.58
N ALA A 34 9.00 16.18 -0.51
CA ALA A 34 8.60 17.50 -0.01
C ALA A 34 8.92 18.61 -1.03
N GLN A 35 8.00 18.86 -1.97
CA GLN A 35 7.95 20.12 -2.72
C GLN A 35 7.14 21.16 -1.92
N ILE A 36 6.10 20.75 -1.17
CA ILE A 36 5.26 21.61 -0.32
C ILE A 36 4.78 20.86 0.93
N SER A 37 4.57 21.58 2.04
CA SER A 37 3.90 21.08 3.26
C SER A 37 2.80 22.07 3.65
N SER A 38 1.70 21.57 4.22
CA SER A 38 0.59 22.40 4.66
C SER A 38 0.85 23.08 6.01
N GLY A 39 1.70 22.48 6.85
CA GLY A 39 1.90 22.91 8.24
C GLY A 39 0.72 22.63 9.17
N CYS A 40 -0.29 21.87 8.71
CA CYS A 40 -1.47 21.54 9.48
C CYS A 40 -1.19 20.45 10.51
N SER A 41 -1.82 20.57 11.69
CA SER A 41 -1.78 19.50 12.69
C SER A 41 -2.77 18.38 12.35
N THR A 42 -2.38 17.13 12.59
CA THR A 42 -3.27 15.96 12.50
C THR A 42 -3.84 15.53 13.85
N THR A 43 -3.56 16.26 14.94
CA THR A 43 -4.05 15.90 16.29
C THR A 43 -5.51 16.27 16.55
N GLY A 44 -6.19 16.93 15.60
CA GLY A 44 -7.56 17.43 15.72
C GLY A 44 -8.65 16.42 15.38
N SER A 45 -9.90 16.90 15.35
CA SER A 45 -11.04 16.14 14.84
C SER A 45 -10.90 15.89 13.35
N ALA A 46 -11.25 14.68 12.91
CA ALA A 46 -11.36 14.40 11.49
C ALA A 46 -12.54 15.17 10.87
N SER A 47 -12.46 15.40 9.57
CA SER A 47 -13.56 15.93 8.75
C SER A 47 -14.86 15.17 9.02
N CYS A 48 -16.00 15.84 8.82
CA CYS A 48 -17.35 15.33 9.12
C CYS A 48 -17.67 15.02 10.60
N HIS A 49 -16.72 15.22 11.52
CA HIS A 49 -16.95 15.05 12.96
C HIS A 49 -16.89 16.35 13.76
N ASN A 50 -16.80 17.51 13.09
CA ASN A 50 -16.86 18.80 13.75
C ASN A 50 -18.28 19.12 14.22
N THR A 51 -18.42 19.59 15.46
CA THR A 51 -19.70 20.06 16.02
C THR A 51 -19.90 21.57 15.86
N THR A 52 -18.85 22.28 15.47
CA THR A 52 -18.84 23.72 15.20
C THR A 52 -18.39 23.98 13.77
N LYS A 53 -18.87 25.09 13.18
CA LYS A 53 -18.38 25.55 11.88
C LYS A 53 -16.86 25.74 11.95
N GLN A 54 -16.14 25.15 11.00
CA GLN A 54 -14.70 25.32 10.86
C GLN A 54 -14.42 26.56 10.02
N SER A 55 -13.45 27.36 10.46
CA SER A 55 -13.04 28.59 9.77
C SER A 55 -11.71 28.45 9.05
N ASP A 56 -10.84 27.56 9.52
CA ASP A 56 -9.58 27.24 8.87
C ASP A 56 -9.78 26.04 7.93
N LEU A 57 -10.11 26.35 6.68
CA LEU A 57 -10.32 25.35 5.64
C LEU A 57 -9.02 24.87 4.98
N CYS A 58 -7.87 25.45 5.35
CA CYS A 58 -6.57 24.95 4.91
C CYS A 58 -6.16 23.71 5.71
N CYS A 59 -6.60 23.63 6.97
CA CYS A 59 -6.31 22.52 7.88
C CYS A 59 -7.52 21.67 8.27
N PHE A 60 -8.66 21.90 7.63
CA PHE A 60 -9.87 21.11 7.83
C PHE A 60 -10.67 21.00 6.54
N GLU A 61 -10.78 19.79 5.99
CA GLU A 61 -11.50 19.56 4.75
C GLU A 61 -13.02 19.65 4.95
N ALA A 62 -13.61 20.71 4.36
CA ALA A 62 -15.05 20.94 4.35
C ALA A 62 -15.49 21.85 3.18
N PRO A 63 -16.70 21.66 2.62
CA PRO A 63 -17.73 20.70 3.03
C PRO A 63 -17.46 19.26 2.57
N GLY A 64 -16.54 19.07 1.62
CA GLY A 64 -16.15 17.80 1.00
C GLY A 64 -15.33 16.86 1.90
N GLY A 65 -15.72 16.71 3.16
CA GLY A 65 -14.95 16.01 4.18
C GLY A 65 -15.04 14.49 4.14
N LEU A 66 -15.96 13.92 3.37
CA LEU A 66 -16.11 12.48 3.19
C LEU A 66 -15.34 12.07 1.94
N LEU A 67 -14.16 11.50 2.10
CA LEU A 67 -13.27 11.20 0.98
C LEU A 67 -13.47 9.76 0.49
N LEU A 68 -13.46 9.59 -0.83
CA LEU A 68 -13.62 8.27 -1.47
C LEU A 68 -12.41 7.98 -2.36
N GLN A 69 -11.57 7.03 -1.99
CA GLN A 69 -10.59 6.45 -2.93
C GLN A 69 -11.30 5.38 -3.77
N THR A 70 -11.49 5.66 -5.05
CA THR A 70 -12.25 4.81 -5.97
C THR A 70 -11.32 4.03 -6.91
N GLN A 71 -11.67 2.77 -7.19
CA GLN A 71 -10.87 1.89 -8.04
C GLN A 71 -11.73 1.16 -9.07
N PHE A 72 -11.13 0.81 -10.20
CA PHE A 72 -11.73 0.06 -11.30
C PHE A 72 -11.22 -1.38 -11.39
N TRP A 73 -12.10 -2.26 -11.85
CA TRP A 73 -11.78 -3.55 -12.43
C TRP A 73 -12.30 -3.62 -13.86
N ASP A 74 -11.52 -3.08 -14.80
CA ASP A 74 -11.88 -3.04 -16.22
C ASP A 74 -11.43 -4.32 -16.92
N THR A 75 -12.37 -4.99 -17.60
CA THR A 75 -12.09 -6.25 -18.30
C THR A 75 -12.43 -6.24 -19.79
N ASP A 76 -13.28 -5.32 -20.27
CA ASP A 76 -13.67 -5.25 -21.68
C ASP A 76 -13.88 -3.79 -22.15
N PRO A 77 -12.84 -3.15 -22.69
CA PRO A 77 -11.45 -3.62 -22.77
C PRO A 77 -10.79 -3.68 -21.38
N SER A 78 -9.71 -4.45 -21.26
CA SER A 78 -8.94 -4.52 -20.01
C SER A 78 -7.88 -3.42 -19.95
N THR A 79 -7.68 -2.87 -18.76
CA THR A 79 -6.65 -1.86 -18.48
C THR A 79 -5.79 -2.26 -17.28
N GLY A 80 -4.58 -1.71 -17.23
CA GLY A 80 -3.62 -1.94 -16.15
C GLY A 80 -3.21 -3.41 -16.01
N PRO A 81 -2.54 -3.76 -14.91
CA PRO A 81 -2.11 -5.14 -14.67
C PRO A 81 -3.27 -6.12 -14.49
N SER A 82 -3.07 -7.37 -14.93
CA SER A 82 -4.04 -8.47 -14.82
C SER A 82 -4.38 -8.85 -13.38
N ASP A 83 -3.51 -8.48 -12.45
CA ASP A 83 -3.51 -8.81 -11.03
C ASP A 83 -3.60 -7.55 -10.15
N SER A 84 -4.18 -6.47 -10.70
CA SER A 84 -4.39 -5.25 -9.94
C SER A 84 -5.70 -4.59 -10.34
N TRP A 85 -6.39 -4.02 -9.36
CA TRP A 85 -7.35 -2.94 -9.63
C TRP A 85 -6.58 -1.71 -10.10
N THR A 86 -7.27 -0.75 -10.72
CA THR A 86 -6.69 0.52 -11.19
C THR A 86 -7.36 1.68 -10.48
N ILE A 87 -6.70 2.82 -10.39
CA ILE A 87 -7.24 4.05 -9.81
C ILE A 87 -8.36 4.56 -10.73
N HIS A 88 -9.48 4.93 -10.12
CA HIS A 88 -10.48 5.80 -10.74
C HIS A 88 -10.22 7.24 -10.27
N GLY A 89 -10.22 7.49 -8.96
CA GLY A 89 -9.93 8.82 -8.42
C GLY A 89 -9.91 8.90 -6.89
N LEU A 90 -9.96 10.14 -6.39
CA LEU A 90 -10.10 10.48 -4.98
C LEU A 90 -11.08 11.65 -4.83
N TRP A 91 -12.29 11.40 -4.36
CA TRP A 91 -13.40 12.37 -4.45
C TRP A 91 -13.81 12.93 -3.08
N PRO A 92 -14.02 14.26 -2.97
CA PRO A 92 -14.46 14.91 -1.74
C PRO A 92 -15.99 15.06 -1.70
N ASP A 93 -16.70 14.05 -1.20
CA ASP A 93 -18.14 14.14 -0.95
C ASP A 93 -18.41 15.01 0.30
N ASN A 94 -19.57 15.67 0.29
CA ASN A 94 -20.10 16.30 1.48
C ASN A 94 -20.42 15.24 2.54
N CYS A 95 -20.38 15.63 3.81
CA CYS A 95 -20.62 14.73 4.94
C CYS A 95 -22.03 14.10 4.97
N ASP A 96 -22.98 14.60 4.19
CA ASP A 96 -24.32 14.02 4.02
C ASP A 96 -24.41 13.03 2.82
N GLY A 97 -23.30 12.83 2.11
CA GLY A 97 -23.18 11.99 0.92
C GLY A 97 -23.72 12.64 -0.36
N THR A 98 -23.98 13.95 -0.35
CA THR A 98 -24.02 14.75 -1.60
C THR A 98 -22.60 15.12 -2.02
N TYR A 99 -22.41 15.71 -3.19
CA TYR A 99 -21.07 16.05 -3.68
C TYR A 99 -21.10 17.35 -4.49
N SER A 100 -19.91 17.94 -4.68
CA SER A 100 -19.69 19.09 -5.56
C SER A 100 -18.72 18.69 -6.67
N GLU A 101 -18.85 19.33 -7.82
CA GLU A 101 -18.03 19.08 -9.00
C GLU A 101 -17.64 20.40 -9.66
N ASN A 102 -16.49 20.42 -10.32
CA ASN A 102 -16.00 21.55 -11.12
C ASN A 102 -15.97 22.86 -10.30
N CYS A 103 -15.41 22.78 -9.10
CA CYS A 103 -15.54 23.82 -8.08
C CYS A 103 -14.74 25.09 -8.38
N ASP A 104 -13.71 25.03 -9.23
CA ASP A 104 -12.88 26.18 -9.58
C ASP A 104 -12.22 26.03 -10.95
N SER A 105 -12.88 26.54 -11.99
CA SER A 105 -12.37 26.46 -13.36
C SER A 105 -11.12 27.29 -13.64
N SER A 106 -10.73 28.19 -12.72
CA SER A 106 -9.46 28.92 -12.86
C SER A 106 -8.24 28.05 -12.63
N ARG A 107 -8.45 26.88 -12.01
CA ARG A 107 -7.43 25.85 -11.76
C ARG A 107 -7.60 24.63 -12.65
N ASP A 108 -8.41 24.70 -13.70
CA ASP A 108 -8.48 23.63 -14.70
C ASP A 108 -7.16 23.61 -15.48
N TYR A 109 -6.34 22.60 -15.18
CA TYR A 109 -5.07 22.38 -15.85
C TYR A 109 -5.25 21.38 -16.98
N THR A 110 -4.55 21.66 -18.07
CA THR A 110 -4.31 20.72 -19.16
C THR A 110 -2.86 20.26 -19.09
N ASP A 111 -2.54 19.09 -19.66
CA ASP A 111 -1.18 18.55 -19.69
C ASP A 111 -0.60 18.32 -18.26
N ILE A 112 -1.38 17.59 -17.47
CA ILE A 112 -1.04 17.06 -16.14
C ILE A 112 0.29 16.29 -16.17
N SER A 113 0.55 15.52 -17.23
CA SER A 113 1.84 14.82 -17.40
C SER A 113 3.03 15.76 -17.33
N SER A 114 3.00 16.86 -18.09
CA SER A 114 4.06 17.86 -18.06
C SER A 114 4.10 18.61 -16.74
N LEU A 115 2.94 18.88 -16.13
CA LEU A 115 2.84 19.53 -14.82
C LEU A 115 3.53 18.71 -13.71
N LEU A 116 3.27 17.40 -13.67
CA LEU A 116 3.91 16.46 -12.75
C LEU A 116 5.43 16.40 -12.98
N THR A 117 5.85 16.25 -14.23
CA THR A 117 7.27 16.15 -14.59
C THR A 117 8.03 17.43 -14.23
N ALA A 118 7.47 18.60 -14.56
CA ALA A 118 8.07 19.90 -14.29
C ALA A 118 8.27 20.18 -12.79
N GLN A 119 7.49 19.52 -11.93
CA GLN A 119 7.54 19.66 -10.47
C GLN A 119 8.15 18.43 -9.77
N GLY A 120 8.89 17.61 -10.50
CA GLY A 120 9.66 16.49 -9.94
C GLY A 120 8.82 15.29 -9.50
N ALA A 121 7.59 15.15 -9.99
CA ALA A 121 6.69 14.03 -9.71
C ALA A 121 6.66 12.99 -10.85
N SER A 122 7.81 12.75 -11.50
CA SER A 122 7.93 11.77 -12.58
C SER A 122 7.64 10.33 -12.15
N ASP A 123 7.93 9.97 -10.89
CA ASP A 123 7.61 8.65 -10.35
C ASP A 123 6.09 8.44 -10.22
N THR A 124 5.38 9.51 -9.82
CA THR A 124 3.92 9.53 -9.74
C THR A 124 3.32 9.38 -11.13
N LEU A 125 3.80 10.15 -12.11
CA LEU A 125 3.39 10.02 -13.51
C LEU A 125 3.63 8.60 -14.04
N SER A 126 4.81 8.03 -13.80
CA SER A 126 5.15 6.66 -14.23
C SER A 126 4.22 5.62 -13.60
N TYR A 127 3.82 5.82 -12.35
CA TYR A 127 2.85 4.95 -11.68
C TYR A 127 1.44 5.13 -12.27
N MET A 128 1.01 6.37 -12.52
CA MET A 128 -0.28 6.69 -13.13
C MET A 128 -0.43 6.05 -14.52
N GLN A 129 0.61 6.12 -15.37
CA GLN A 129 0.62 5.49 -16.69
C GLN A 129 0.41 3.96 -16.66
N LYS A 130 0.60 3.31 -15.51
CA LYS A 130 0.37 1.89 -15.33
C LYS A 130 -0.92 1.56 -14.58
N TYR A 131 -1.28 2.38 -13.60
CA TYR A 131 -2.34 2.06 -12.63
C TYR A 131 -3.52 3.04 -12.62
N TRP A 132 -3.42 4.21 -13.25
CA TRP A 132 -4.50 5.19 -13.39
C TRP A 132 -4.77 5.43 -14.87
N VAL A 133 -5.37 4.45 -15.52
CA VAL A 133 -5.43 4.34 -16.98
C VAL A 133 -6.88 4.38 -17.44
N ASP A 134 -7.13 5.12 -18.51
CA ASP A 134 -8.43 5.24 -19.14
C ASP A 134 -8.74 4.01 -19.99
N ILE A 135 -9.99 3.56 -19.95
CA ILE A 135 -10.45 2.39 -20.70
C ILE A 135 -10.36 2.56 -22.22
N ASN A 136 -10.29 3.81 -22.71
CA ASN A 136 -10.12 4.14 -24.12
C ASN A 136 -8.69 4.61 -24.47
N GLY A 137 -7.73 4.48 -23.53
CA GLY A 137 -6.34 4.88 -23.70
C GLY A 137 -6.12 6.39 -23.77
N LYS A 138 -7.05 7.19 -23.22
CA LYS A 138 -6.97 8.66 -23.14
C LYS A 138 -6.60 9.13 -21.74
N ASP A 139 -5.52 8.58 -21.20
CA ASP A 139 -5.13 8.78 -19.80
C ASP A 139 -5.00 10.26 -19.42
N GLU A 140 -4.38 11.08 -20.28
CA GLU A 140 -4.20 12.51 -20.01
C GLU A 140 -5.55 13.23 -19.83
N THR A 141 -6.50 13.05 -20.75
CA THR A 141 -7.84 13.64 -20.63
C THR A 141 -8.59 13.12 -19.40
N PHE A 142 -8.33 11.87 -19.00
CA PHE A 142 -8.92 11.31 -17.80
C PHE A 142 -8.33 11.95 -16.53
N TRP A 143 -7.02 12.16 -16.46
CA TRP A 143 -6.40 12.88 -15.33
C TRP A 143 -6.85 14.34 -15.26
N GLU A 144 -6.97 15.02 -16.40
CA GLU A 144 -7.54 16.38 -16.48
C GLU A 144 -8.97 16.42 -15.93
N HIS A 145 -9.80 15.42 -16.25
CA HIS A 145 -11.15 15.27 -15.71
C HIS A 145 -11.14 15.08 -14.19
N GLU A 146 -10.38 14.11 -13.68
CA GLU A 146 -10.32 13.83 -12.25
C GLU A 146 -9.85 15.05 -11.44
N TRP A 147 -8.91 15.82 -11.97
CA TRP A 147 -8.49 17.08 -11.35
C TRP A 147 -9.57 18.17 -11.44
N SER A 148 -10.03 18.52 -12.64
CA SER A 148 -10.98 19.63 -12.85
C SER A 148 -12.30 19.38 -12.15
N THR A 149 -12.82 18.16 -12.19
CA THR A 149 -14.11 17.78 -11.61
C THR A 149 -14.03 17.54 -10.10
N HIS A 150 -13.01 16.86 -9.59
CA HIS A 150 -12.94 16.48 -8.17
C HIS A 150 -11.80 17.15 -7.40
N GLY A 151 -10.60 17.21 -7.98
CA GLY A 151 -9.42 17.83 -7.37
C GLY A 151 -9.61 19.31 -7.02
N THR A 152 -10.32 20.07 -7.87
CA THR A 152 -10.62 21.49 -7.60
C THR A 152 -11.57 21.69 -6.42
N CYS A 153 -12.27 20.65 -5.96
CA CYS A 153 -13.25 20.73 -4.88
C CYS A 153 -12.66 20.55 -3.47
N TYR A 154 -11.38 20.22 -3.35
CA TYR A 154 -10.71 20.16 -2.04
C TYR A 154 -10.45 21.57 -1.51
N SER A 155 -11.05 21.89 -0.37
CA SER A 155 -10.84 23.15 0.34
C SER A 155 -9.40 23.29 0.84
N THR A 156 -8.79 22.18 1.28
CA THR A 156 -7.41 22.15 1.79
C THR A 156 -6.36 22.27 0.68
N LEU A 157 -6.77 22.20 -0.59
CA LEU A 157 -5.92 22.41 -1.78
C LEU A 157 -6.15 23.78 -2.44
N ASN A 158 -6.88 24.70 -1.79
CA ASN A 158 -6.97 26.07 -2.29
C ASN A 158 -5.56 26.69 -2.36
N THR A 159 -5.25 27.41 -3.43
CA THR A 159 -3.91 28.01 -3.64
C THR A 159 -3.50 28.99 -2.54
N ALA A 160 -4.46 29.59 -1.83
CA ALA A 160 -4.20 30.42 -0.65
C ALA A 160 -3.65 29.63 0.57
N CYS A 161 -3.84 28.30 0.59
CA CYS A 161 -3.34 27.42 1.63
C CYS A 161 -1.90 26.95 1.37
N LEU A 162 -1.38 27.15 0.16
CA LEU A 162 -0.06 26.69 -0.20
C LEU A 162 1.04 27.67 0.29
N PRO A 163 2.25 27.17 0.60
CA PRO A 163 3.38 28.03 0.95
C PRO A 163 3.64 29.12 -0.09
N SER A 164 4.03 30.31 0.37
CA SER A 164 4.35 31.43 -0.52
C SER A 164 5.48 31.05 -1.49
N GLY A 165 5.28 31.35 -2.78
CA GLY A 165 6.21 30.99 -3.84
C GLY A 165 6.01 29.59 -4.44
N SER A 166 4.98 28.86 -4.01
CA SER A 166 4.60 27.60 -4.67
C SER A 166 4.35 27.81 -6.16
N PRO A 167 4.87 26.94 -7.05
CA PRO A 167 4.63 27.06 -8.48
C PRO A 167 3.15 26.85 -8.80
N LYS A 168 2.71 27.39 -9.95
CA LYS A 168 1.35 27.17 -10.44
C LYS A 168 1.09 25.67 -10.60
N GLY A 169 -0.01 25.17 -10.04
CA GLY A 169 -0.41 23.77 -10.12
C GLY A 169 0.28 22.85 -9.12
N ALA A 170 0.96 23.40 -8.11
CA ALA A 170 1.53 22.62 -7.02
C ALA A 170 0.46 21.83 -6.24
N GLU A 171 -0.75 22.39 -6.12
CA GLU A 171 -1.90 21.75 -5.49
C GLU A 171 -2.42 20.54 -6.30
N ALA A 172 -2.33 20.61 -7.63
CA ALA A 172 -2.68 19.48 -8.49
C ALA A 172 -1.65 18.36 -8.38
N VAL A 173 -0.36 18.72 -8.39
CA VAL A 173 0.73 17.74 -8.17
C VAL A 173 0.60 17.06 -6.81
N ALA A 174 0.26 17.81 -5.77
CA ALA A 174 -0.02 17.25 -4.45
C ALA A 174 -1.23 16.28 -4.48
N PHE A 175 -2.32 16.65 -5.15
CA PHE A 175 -3.48 15.77 -5.33
C PHE A 175 -3.09 14.42 -5.96
N PHE A 176 -2.41 14.43 -7.12
CA PHE A 176 -2.01 13.20 -7.80
C PHE A 176 -1.05 12.34 -6.97
N ASN A 177 -0.08 12.98 -6.28
CA ASN A 177 0.80 12.28 -5.34
C ASN A 177 0.00 11.61 -4.21
N THR A 178 -0.99 12.31 -3.64
CA THR A 178 -1.84 11.77 -2.57
C THR A 178 -2.71 10.62 -3.06
N VAL A 179 -3.35 10.74 -4.24
CA VAL A 179 -4.17 9.65 -4.79
C VAL A 179 -3.31 8.39 -5.01
N VAL A 180 -2.14 8.55 -5.64
CA VAL A 180 -1.21 7.42 -5.86
C VAL A 180 -0.70 6.84 -4.54
N GLY A 181 -0.37 7.69 -3.57
CA GLY A 181 0.08 7.26 -2.25
C GLY A 181 -0.98 6.43 -1.52
N LEU A 182 -2.23 6.91 -1.50
CA LEU A 182 -3.35 6.26 -0.85
C LEU A 182 -3.77 4.97 -1.58
N PHE A 183 -3.78 4.96 -2.91
CA PHE A 183 -4.08 3.75 -3.69
C PHE A 183 -3.10 2.62 -3.39
N LYS A 184 -1.80 2.93 -3.25
CA LYS A 184 -0.77 1.93 -2.89
C LYS A 184 -1.02 1.25 -1.54
N THR A 185 -1.77 1.87 -0.63
CA THR A 185 -2.14 1.25 0.66
C THR A 185 -3.41 0.40 0.57
N LEU A 186 -4.06 0.35 -0.60
CA LEU A 186 -5.34 -0.33 -0.83
C LEU A 186 -5.23 -1.40 -1.94
N PRO A 187 -4.36 -2.43 -1.80
CA PRO A 187 -4.15 -3.47 -2.81
C PRO A 187 -5.33 -4.47 -2.86
N THR A 188 -6.48 -4.01 -3.38
CA THR A 188 -7.76 -4.77 -3.40
C THR A 188 -7.61 -6.17 -3.99
N TYR A 189 -6.84 -6.32 -5.08
CA TYR A 189 -6.61 -7.64 -5.69
C TYR A 189 -5.92 -8.60 -4.72
N GLU A 190 -4.85 -8.15 -4.06
CA GLU A 190 -4.04 -8.98 -3.16
C GLU A 190 -4.86 -9.46 -1.97
N TRP A 191 -5.68 -8.57 -1.39
CA TRP A 191 -6.57 -8.93 -0.29
C TRP A 191 -7.62 -9.96 -0.68
N LEU A 192 -8.22 -9.82 -1.86
CA LEU A 192 -9.18 -10.80 -2.38
C LEU A 192 -8.48 -12.14 -2.68
N ALA A 193 -7.32 -12.10 -3.34
CA ALA A 193 -6.55 -13.29 -3.69
C ALA A 193 -6.10 -14.07 -2.43
N ALA A 194 -5.66 -13.38 -1.38
CA ALA A 194 -5.30 -13.98 -0.09
C ALA A 194 -6.49 -14.70 0.58
N ALA A 195 -7.71 -14.25 0.33
CA ALA A 195 -8.94 -14.90 0.77
C ALA A 195 -9.45 -15.98 -0.20
N GLY A 196 -8.69 -16.31 -1.26
CA GLY A 196 -9.07 -17.28 -2.29
C GLY A 196 -10.11 -16.76 -3.29
N ILE A 197 -10.35 -15.45 -3.31
CA ILE A 197 -11.25 -14.77 -4.25
C ILE A 197 -10.40 -14.21 -5.39
N THR A 198 -10.25 -14.99 -6.45
CA THR A 198 -9.48 -14.60 -7.64
C THR A 198 -10.39 -14.44 -8.86
N PRO A 199 -9.95 -13.66 -9.87
CA PRO A 199 -10.67 -13.60 -11.13
C PRO A 199 -10.90 -14.97 -11.76
N SER A 200 -12.07 -15.17 -12.36
CA SER A 200 -12.48 -16.45 -12.93
C SER A 200 -13.46 -16.28 -14.08
N SER A 201 -13.41 -17.19 -15.05
CA SER A 201 -14.38 -17.29 -16.13
C SER A 201 -15.69 -17.99 -15.73
N SER A 202 -15.73 -18.68 -14.60
CA SER A 202 -16.87 -19.52 -14.20
C SER A 202 -17.27 -19.40 -12.73
N LYS A 203 -16.34 -19.09 -11.82
CA LYS A 203 -16.67 -18.90 -10.41
C LYS A 203 -17.50 -17.64 -10.22
N THR A 204 -18.40 -17.71 -9.25
CA THR A 204 -19.11 -16.54 -8.74
C THR A 204 -18.95 -16.48 -7.22
N TYR A 205 -19.13 -15.29 -6.68
CA TYR A 205 -18.91 -14.98 -5.28
C TYR A 205 -20.18 -14.39 -4.66
N THR A 206 -20.24 -14.39 -3.33
CA THR A 206 -21.25 -13.63 -2.59
C THR A 206 -20.65 -12.29 -2.19
N LEU A 207 -21.50 -11.27 -2.11
CA LEU A 207 -21.06 -9.95 -1.64
C LEU A 207 -20.45 -10.03 -0.24
N SER A 208 -21.05 -10.84 0.63
CA SER A 208 -20.56 -11.04 2.00
C SER A 208 -19.16 -11.66 2.05
N ALA A 209 -18.82 -12.61 1.17
CA ALA A 209 -17.48 -13.19 1.13
C ALA A 209 -16.44 -12.13 0.74
N ILE A 210 -16.74 -11.33 -0.29
CA ILE A 210 -15.87 -10.25 -0.78
C ILE A 210 -15.70 -9.17 0.30
N THR A 211 -16.80 -8.63 0.84
CA THR A 211 -16.73 -7.55 1.83
C THR A 211 -16.11 -8.01 3.15
N SER A 212 -16.27 -9.27 3.55
CA SER A 212 -15.60 -9.81 4.74
C SER A 212 -14.10 -9.95 4.55
N ALA A 213 -13.65 -10.41 3.37
CA ALA A 213 -12.23 -10.47 3.03
C ALA A 213 -11.59 -9.08 3.06
N LEU A 214 -12.25 -8.10 2.43
CA LEU A 214 -11.77 -6.72 2.39
C LEU A 214 -11.78 -6.09 3.79
N LYS A 215 -12.86 -6.23 4.57
CA LYS A 215 -12.92 -5.73 5.95
C LYS A 215 -11.85 -6.34 6.85
N SER A 216 -11.57 -7.63 6.70
CA SER A 216 -10.51 -8.29 7.46
C SER A 216 -9.12 -7.76 7.14
N ALA A 217 -8.90 -7.28 5.92
CA ALA A 217 -7.60 -6.79 5.46
C ALA A 217 -7.40 -5.29 5.68
N SER A 218 -8.43 -4.48 5.42
CA SER A 218 -8.38 -3.01 5.50
C SER A 218 -8.91 -2.44 6.82
N GLY A 219 -9.60 -3.25 7.62
CA GLY A 219 -10.33 -2.82 8.83
C GLY A 219 -11.71 -2.21 8.55
N VAL A 220 -12.06 -1.96 7.29
CA VAL A 220 -13.31 -1.27 6.91
C VAL A 220 -14.02 -1.96 5.74
N THR A 221 -15.33 -1.74 5.65
CA THR A 221 -16.18 -2.32 4.60
C THR A 221 -16.31 -1.30 3.47
N PRO A 222 -15.73 -1.55 2.28
CA PRO A 222 -15.88 -0.66 1.15
C PRO A 222 -17.25 -0.81 0.48
N ALA A 223 -17.63 0.18 -0.34
CA ALA A 223 -18.77 0.04 -1.26
C ALA A 223 -18.31 -0.67 -2.54
N LEU A 224 -19.15 -1.55 -3.08
CA LEU A 224 -18.87 -2.31 -4.30
C LEU A 224 -20.00 -2.11 -5.31
N ASP A 225 -19.62 -1.69 -6.50
CA ASP A 225 -20.51 -1.42 -7.60
C ASP A 225 -20.27 -2.40 -8.74
N CYS A 226 -21.39 -2.90 -9.28
CA CYS A 226 -21.39 -3.97 -10.26
C CYS A 226 -22.02 -3.53 -11.56
N SER A 227 -21.40 -3.91 -12.67
CA SER A 227 -21.98 -3.79 -14.01
C SER A 227 -22.33 -5.17 -14.54
N SER A 228 -23.58 -5.37 -14.94
CA SER A 228 -24.07 -6.66 -15.48
C SER A 228 -23.75 -7.88 -14.61
N GLY A 229 -23.78 -7.69 -13.28
CA GLY A 229 -23.47 -8.73 -12.29
C GLY A 229 -21.99 -9.04 -12.09
N ALA A 230 -21.08 -8.30 -12.75
CA ALA A 230 -19.64 -8.36 -12.53
C ALA A 230 -19.17 -7.21 -11.64
N LEU A 231 -18.19 -7.47 -10.78
CA LEU A 231 -17.46 -6.44 -10.06
C LEU A 231 -16.86 -5.45 -11.07
N ASN A 232 -17.10 -4.15 -10.85
CA ASN A 232 -16.61 -3.10 -11.73
C ASN A 232 -15.92 -1.98 -10.96
N GLN A 233 -16.49 -1.56 -9.83
CA GLN A 233 -15.94 -0.46 -9.03
C GLN A 233 -15.96 -0.79 -7.54
N ILE A 234 -15.03 -0.19 -6.82
CA ILE A 234 -14.93 -0.26 -5.37
C ILE A 234 -14.55 1.13 -4.82
N SER A 235 -15.15 1.52 -3.71
CA SER A 235 -14.87 2.78 -3.04
C SER A 235 -14.52 2.56 -1.58
N TYR A 236 -13.32 2.99 -1.19
CA TYR A 236 -12.87 3.05 0.21
C TYR A 236 -13.09 4.46 0.75
N TYR A 237 -13.71 4.55 1.93
CA TYR A 237 -14.11 5.81 2.52
C TYR A 237 -13.17 6.24 3.64
N PHE A 238 -12.90 7.53 3.69
CA PHE A 238 -12.03 8.15 4.69
C PHE A 238 -12.62 9.47 5.17
N ASN A 239 -12.37 9.78 6.43
CA ASN A 239 -12.33 11.17 6.89
C ASN A 239 -10.85 11.61 6.95
N LEU A 240 -10.59 12.90 7.02
CA LEU A 240 -9.25 13.47 6.98
C LEU A 240 -8.98 14.33 8.21
N LYS A 241 -7.79 14.21 8.80
CA LYS A 241 -7.26 15.16 9.78
C LYS A 241 -6.15 15.99 9.14
N GLY A 242 -6.29 17.31 9.15
CA GLY A 242 -5.33 18.23 8.51
C GLY A 242 -5.66 18.50 7.04
N SER A 243 -4.63 18.62 6.21
CA SER A 243 -4.72 18.93 4.78
C SER A 243 -4.58 17.67 3.92
N LEU A 244 -5.08 17.68 2.67
CA LEU A 244 -4.87 16.58 1.73
C LEU A 244 -3.38 16.35 1.39
N ILE A 245 -2.53 17.36 1.60
CA ILE A 245 -1.11 17.32 1.27
C ILE A 245 -0.33 16.34 2.17
N ASP A 246 -0.55 16.42 3.49
CA ASP A 246 0.24 15.74 4.53
C ASP A 246 -0.59 15.29 5.74
N GLY A 247 -1.92 15.22 5.58
CA GLY A 247 -2.86 14.86 6.64
C GLY A 247 -3.08 13.36 6.81
N ASP A 248 -3.73 13.00 7.92
CA ASP A 248 -4.01 11.62 8.27
C ASP A 248 -5.38 11.18 7.74
N PHE A 249 -5.38 10.17 6.87
CA PHE A 249 -6.58 9.50 6.39
C PHE A 249 -7.11 8.53 7.44
N VAL A 250 -8.32 8.78 7.92
CA VAL A 250 -9.04 7.95 8.88
C VAL A 250 -10.03 7.08 8.12
N ALA A 251 -9.69 5.81 7.90
CA ALA A 251 -10.56 4.86 7.20
C ALA A 251 -11.88 4.65 7.97
N ILE A 252 -13.00 4.62 7.25
CA ILE A 252 -14.33 4.35 7.79
C ILE A 252 -15.09 3.31 6.96
N ASP A 253 -16.06 2.64 7.59
CA ASP A 253 -17.02 1.82 6.85
C ASP A 253 -17.81 2.70 5.85
N ALA A 254 -18.07 2.17 4.65
CA ALA A 254 -18.84 2.87 3.64
C ALA A 254 -20.23 3.26 4.20
N PRO A 255 -20.66 4.53 4.06
CA PRO A 255 -21.92 5.01 4.62
C PRO A 255 -23.14 4.39 3.94
N LYS A 256 -22.98 3.92 2.70
CA LYS A 256 -24.01 3.23 1.92
C LYS A 256 -23.40 2.03 1.21
N LYS A 257 -24.20 0.98 1.02
CA LYS A 257 -23.82 -0.15 0.15
C LYS A 257 -23.85 0.30 -1.32
N GLY A 258 -22.96 -0.28 -2.12
CA GLY A 258 -23.00 -0.13 -3.58
C GLY A 258 -24.08 -0.99 -4.24
N SER A 259 -24.03 -1.03 -5.57
CA SER A 259 -25.05 -1.64 -6.44
C SER A 259 -24.97 -3.17 -6.59
N CYS A 260 -23.91 -3.82 -6.11
CA CYS A 260 -23.74 -5.26 -6.26
C CYS A 260 -24.86 -6.09 -5.60
N ALA A 261 -25.29 -7.15 -6.28
CA ALA A 261 -26.22 -8.15 -5.74
C ALA A 261 -25.58 -8.97 -4.61
N SER A 262 -26.40 -9.61 -3.77
CA SER A 262 -25.90 -10.40 -2.63
C SER A 262 -25.14 -11.68 -3.04
N THR A 263 -25.47 -12.26 -4.18
CA THR A 263 -24.93 -13.54 -4.67
C THR A 263 -24.74 -13.55 -6.18
N GLY A 264 -23.91 -14.46 -6.68
CA GLY A 264 -23.72 -14.64 -8.14
C GLY A 264 -22.81 -13.58 -8.76
N LEU A 265 -22.00 -12.90 -7.95
CA LEU A 265 -21.10 -11.85 -8.41
C LEU A 265 -19.96 -12.46 -9.23
N LYS A 266 -19.77 -11.96 -10.43
CA LYS A 266 -18.64 -12.36 -11.29
C LYS A 266 -17.44 -11.49 -10.96
N TYR A 267 -16.26 -12.10 -10.91
CA TYR A 267 -15.00 -11.39 -10.89
C TYR A 267 -14.22 -11.79 -12.15
N PRO A 268 -14.44 -11.11 -13.30
CA PRO A 268 -13.95 -11.57 -14.60
C PRO A 268 -12.43 -11.43 -14.72
N LEU A 269 -11.80 -12.29 -15.54
CA LEU A 269 -10.39 -12.17 -15.91
C LEU A 269 -10.18 -10.93 -16.80
N LYS A 270 -9.08 -10.20 -16.58
CA LYS A 270 -8.57 -9.23 -17.56
C LYS A 270 -7.97 -9.95 -18.77
N THR A 271 -8.22 -9.45 -19.99
CA THR A 271 -7.68 -10.00 -21.24
C THR A 271 -6.15 -10.07 -21.18
N GLY A 272 -5.58 -11.18 -21.66
CA GLY A 272 -4.16 -11.52 -21.46
C GLY A 272 -3.90 -12.47 -20.28
N SER A 273 -4.85 -12.63 -19.36
CA SER A 273 -4.81 -13.67 -18.32
C SER A 273 -5.30 -15.00 -18.90
N SER A 274 -4.40 -15.91 -19.21
CA SER A 274 -4.81 -17.24 -19.65
C SER A 274 -5.55 -17.96 -18.53
N SER A 275 -6.71 -18.53 -18.86
CA SER A 275 -7.41 -19.50 -18.02
C SER A 275 -6.50 -20.72 -17.86
N GLY A 276 -5.73 -20.75 -16.76
CA GLY A 276 -4.98 -21.93 -16.33
C GLY A 276 -5.91 -23.05 -15.85
N SER A 277 -6.70 -23.62 -16.77
CA SER A 277 -7.23 -24.96 -16.65
C SER A 277 -6.14 -25.89 -17.17
N GLY A 278 -5.24 -26.26 -16.26
CA GLY A 278 -4.10 -27.11 -16.58
C GLY A 278 -3.49 -27.54 -15.27
N THR A 279 -3.97 -28.66 -14.76
CA THR A 279 -3.32 -29.43 -13.70
C THR A 279 -2.07 -30.10 -14.32
N PRO A 280 -0.86 -29.87 -13.80
CA PRO A 280 0.14 -30.91 -13.74
C PRO A 280 0.09 -31.47 -12.32
N THR A 281 -0.43 -32.68 -12.21
CA THR A 281 -0.33 -33.53 -11.02
C THR A 281 1.14 -33.79 -10.75
N VAL A 282 1.74 -33.01 -9.84
CA VAL A 282 2.89 -33.43 -9.07
C VAL A 282 2.35 -33.88 -7.71
N PRO A 283 2.65 -35.10 -7.22
CA PRO A 283 2.06 -35.62 -6.00
C PRO A 283 2.54 -34.78 -4.80
N ILE A 284 1.64 -33.99 -4.21
CA ILE A 284 1.85 -33.41 -2.88
C ILE A 284 1.33 -34.43 -1.87
N PRO A 285 2.16 -34.93 -0.93
CA PRO A 285 1.69 -35.80 0.13
C PRO A 285 0.72 -35.02 1.03
N HIS A 286 -0.44 -35.61 1.28
CA HIS A 286 -1.41 -35.14 2.27
C HIS A 286 -0.71 -34.91 3.61
N TYR A 287 -0.70 -33.66 4.08
CA TYR A 287 -0.55 -33.36 5.49
C TYR A 287 -1.89 -32.84 6.01
N SER A 288 -2.61 -33.72 6.70
CA SER A 288 -3.65 -33.31 7.64
C SER A 288 -2.93 -32.66 8.82
N GLY A 289 -2.98 -31.34 8.90
CA GLY A 289 -2.44 -30.57 10.00
C GLY A 289 -3.11 -29.21 10.01
N SER A 290 -3.85 -28.94 11.07
CA SER A 290 -4.44 -27.64 11.37
C SER A 290 -3.44 -26.51 11.19
N THR A 291 -3.69 -25.59 10.25
CA THR A 291 -2.87 -24.39 10.03
C THR A 291 -3.01 -23.45 11.23
N PRO A 292 -1.92 -23.18 11.97
CA PRO A 292 -1.86 -22.00 12.82
C PRO A 292 -1.54 -20.79 11.94
N THR A 293 -2.15 -19.65 12.23
CA THR A 293 -1.72 -18.34 11.76
C THR A 293 -0.20 -18.18 12.00
N PRO A 294 0.64 -17.84 11.01
CA PRO A 294 2.07 -17.69 11.26
C PRO A 294 2.31 -16.39 12.04
N THR A 295 2.49 -16.49 13.35
CA THR A 295 2.86 -15.37 14.22
C THR A 295 4.37 -15.34 14.51
N GLY A 296 5.20 -15.98 13.67
CA GLY A 296 6.66 -16.07 13.88
C GLY A 296 7.50 -16.14 12.61
N LEU A 297 8.72 -15.60 12.70
CA LEU A 297 9.77 -15.69 11.68
C LEU A 297 10.11 -17.17 11.42
N PRO A 298 10.01 -17.69 10.18
CA PRO A 298 10.29 -19.08 9.90
C PRO A 298 11.79 -19.38 10.01
N SER A 299 12.15 -20.58 10.46
CA SER A 299 13.56 -21.02 10.51
C SER A 299 14.15 -21.31 9.12
N LYS A 300 13.29 -21.52 8.12
CA LYS A 300 13.66 -21.68 6.71
C LYS A 300 12.71 -20.89 5.81
N ALA A 301 13.25 -20.16 4.84
CA ALA A 301 12.43 -19.31 3.98
C ALA A 301 12.93 -19.25 2.53
N HIS A 302 12.00 -18.93 1.64
CA HIS A 302 12.25 -18.36 0.32
C HIS A 302 12.12 -16.83 0.40
N LEU A 303 13.03 -16.14 -0.26
CA LEU A 303 13.04 -14.68 -0.32
C LEU A 303 12.51 -14.24 -1.69
N GLN A 304 11.28 -13.74 -1.72
CA GLN A 304 10.56 -13.42 -2.96
C GLN A 304 10.54 -11.91 -3.19
N ALA A 305 10.94 -11.45 -4.37
CA ALA A 305 10.86 -10.03 -4.68
C ALA A 305 9.40 -9.65 -5.00
N SER A 306 9.00 -8.42 -4.67
CA SER A 306 7.62 -7.92 -4.84
C SER A 306 7.18 -7.77 -6.30
N THR A 307 8.10 -7.89 -7.25
CA THR A 307 7.83 -7.75 -8.69
C THR A 307 7.79 -9.12 -9.37
N THR A 308 8.92 -9.82 -9.43
CA THR A 308 9.04 -11.15 -10.05
C THR A 308 10.23 -11.90 -9.46
N GLY A 309 10.21 -13.23 -9.52
CA GLY A 309 11.36 -14.03 -9.13
C GLY A 309 11.67 -14.04 -7.64
N SER A 310 12.87 -14.51 -7.30
CA SER A 310 13.30 -14.74 -5.92
C SER A 310 14.81 -14.64 -5.83
N LEU A 311 15.32 -14.55 -4.60
CA LEU A 311 16.75 -14.60 -4.39
C LEU A 311 17.26 -16.04 -4.51
N LEU A 312 18.45 -16.15 -5.10
CA LEU A 312 19.18 -17.38 -5.30
C LEU A 312 20.24 -17.60 -4.22
N THR A 313 20.90 -18.74 -4.25
CA THR A 313 21.79 -19.20 -3.18
C THR A 313 22.97 -18.26 -2.90
N ALA A 314 23.34 -17.40 -3.85
CA ALA A 314 24.39 -16.40 -3.72
C ALA A 314 23.89 -15.02 -3.22
N GLY A 315 22.59 -14.83 -2.99
CA GLY A 315 22.00 -13.53 -2.63
C GLY A 315 21.60 -12.65 -3.82
N THR A 316 21.77 -13.14 -5.06
CA THR A 316 21.34 -12.47 -6.29
C THR A 316 19.86 -12.69 -6.57
N TRP A 317 19.23 -11.80 -7.35
CA TRP A 317 17.82 -11.85 -7.69
C TRP A 317 17.61 -12.39 -9.12
N SER A 318 16.70 -13.37 -9.28
CA SER A 318 16.45 -14.00 -10.59
C SER A 318 15.05 -14.60 -10.68
N THR A 319 14.59 -14.91 -11.89
CA THR A 319 13.37 -15.71 -12.14
C THR A 319 13.59 -17.22 -12.07
N GLN A 320 14.79 -17.65 -11.69
CA GLN A 320 15.15 -19.06 -11.49
C GLN A 320 14.58 -19.61 -10.16
N THR A 321 14.79 -20.91 -9.92
CA THR A 321 14.34 -21.59 -8.69
C THR A 321 14.86 -20.89 -7.43
N ALA A 322 13.94 -20.47 -6.57
CA ALA A 322 14.25 -19.80 -5.32
C ALA A 322 15.17 -20.65 -4.44
N ALA A 323 16.14 -20.00 -3.80
CA ALA A 323 16.96 -20.66 -2.78
C ALA A 323 16.21 -20.79 -1.46
N THR A 324 16.59 -21.80 -0.67
CA THR A 324 16.18 -21.90 0.73
C THR A 324 17.23 -21.23 1.61
N TYR A 325 16.78 -20.25 2.39
CA TYR A 325 17.54 -19.55 3.40
C TYR A 325 17.27 -20.18 4.76
N THR A 326 18.32 -20.44 5.52
CA THR A 326 18.22 -20.76 6.95
C THR A 326 18.27 -19.44 7.72
N ILE A 327 17.28 -19.24 8.57
CA ILE A 327 17.13 -18.03 9.39
C ILE A 327 17.36 -18.41 10.85
N SER A 328 18.16 -17.61 11.55
CA SER A 328 18.47 -17.81 12.97
C SER A 328 18.35 -16.50 13.73
N GLY A 329 17.43 -16.43 14.69
CA GLY A 329 17.13 -15.23 15.48
C GLY A 329 15.63 -15.00 15.67
N SER A 330 15.25 -13.75 15.93
CA SER A 330 13.86 -13.28 16.06
C SER A 330 13.49 -12.34 14.91
N ALA A 331 12.20 -12.05 14.72
CA ALA A 331 11.76 -11.11 13.69
C ALA A 331 12.43 -9.73 13.81
N SER A 332 12.75 -9.26 15.01
CA SER A 332 13.44 -7.99 15.24
C SER A 332 14.95 -8.03 14.94
N SER A 333 15.58 -9.21 14.92
CA SER A 333 17.02 -9.37 14.74
C SER A 333 17.37 -10.82 14.42
N PHE A 334 17.81 -11.09 13.18
CA PHE A 334 18.23 -12.43 12.75
C PHE A 334 19.36 -12.40 11.73
N THR A 335 20.06 -13.52 11.62
CA THR A 335 21.04 -13.78 10.56
C THR A 335 20.47 -14.77 9.54
N MET A 336 20.96 -14.69 8.30
CA MET A 336 20.59 -15.62 7.22
C MET A 336 21.82 -16.37 6.70
N SER A 337 21.61 -17.62 6.27
CA SER A 337 22.60 -18.40 5.54
C SER A 337 21.95 -19.24 4.45
N THR A 338 22.72 -19.61 3.44
CA THR A 338 22.32 -20.55 2.38
C THR A 338 23.27 -21.75 2.37
N SER A 339 23.08 -22.69 1.44
CA SER A 339 24.05 -23.77 1.22
C SER A 339 25.44 -23.29 0.76
N LYS A 340 25.61 -22.01 0.43
CA LYS A 340 26.91 -21.40 0.08
C LYS A 340 27.62 -20.75 1.28
N GLY A 341 26.93 -20.51 2.39
CA GLY A 341 27.49 -19.88 3.59
C GLY A 341 26.62 -18.76 4.13
N ASN A 342 27.21 -17.91 4.98
CA ASN A 342 26.51 -16.78 5.59
C ASN A 342 26.09 -15.74 4.54
N CYS A 343 25.01 -15.03 4.82
CA CYS A 343 24.59 -13.86 4.06
C CYS A 343 24.95 -12.58 4.81
N GLY A 344 25.45 -11.58 4.08
CA GLY A 344 25.81 -10.28 4.62
C GLY A 344 25.68 -9.19 3.59
N VAL A 345 25.57 -7.96 4.07
CA VAL A 345 25.61 -6.75 3.25
C VAL A 345 26.99 -6.13 3.36
N SER A 346 27.65 -5.93 2.23
CA SER A 346 28.94 -5.23 2.15
C SER A 346 28.89 -4.21 1.03
N SER A 347 29.32 -2.98 1.30
CA SER A 347 29.25 -1.86 0.34
C SER A 347 27.85 -1.68 -0.28
N GLY A 348 26.80 -1.91 0.50
CA GLY A 348 25.40 -1.80 0.07
C GLY A 348 24.84 -2.99 -0.71
N SER A 349 25.65 -4.00 -1.05
CA SER A 349 25.17 -5.19 -1.77
C SER A 349 24.99 -6.39 -0.85
N LEU A 350 23.89 -7.13 -1.03
CA LEU A 350 23.62 -8.40 -0.36
C LEU A 350 24.36 -9.54 -1.08
N THR A 351 25.11 -10.34 -0.32
CA THR A 351 25.83 -11.51 -0.85
C THR A 351 25.77 -12.66 0.14
N CYS A 352 25.69 -13.89 -0.36
CA CYS A 352 25.78 -15.12 0.44
C CYS A 352 26.92 -16.01 -0.05
N GLY A 353 27.79 -16.46 0.85
CA GLY A 353 28.95 -17.27 0.46
C GLY A 353 29.88 -17.65 1.60
N SER A 354 30.85 -18.51 1.28
CA SER A 354 31.90 -18.91 2.21
C SER A 354 32.83 -17.72 2.44
N GLY A 355 33.02 -17.31 3.69
CA GLY A 355 33.85 -16.15 4.03
C GLY A 355 33.09 -14.81 4.05
N VAL A 356 31.80 -14.81 3.74
CA VAL A 356 30.94 -13.65 3.98
C VAL A 356 30.72 -13.49 5.49
N THR A 357 30.93 -12.27 5.99
CA THR A 357 30.60 -11.93 7.38
C THR A 357 29.08 -11.80 7.50
N ALA A 358 28.47 -12.49 8.46
CA ALA A 358 27.03 -12.44 8.64
C ALA A 358 26.58 -11.03 9.06
N SER A 359 25.59 -10.49 8.37
CA SER A 359 24.91 -9.26 8.79
C SER A 359 23.64 -9.58 9.57
N THR A 360 23.19 -8.61 10.37
CA THR A 360 21.92 -8.68 11.08
C THR A 360 20.82 -8.04 10.23
N PHE A 361 19.71 -8.76 10.10
CA PHE A 361 18.49 -8.34 9.41
C PHE A 361 17.35 -8.25 10.39
N SER A 362 16.28 -7.58 9.98
CA SER A 362 15.00 -7.58 10.67
C SER A 362 13.89 -7.91 9.69
N ALA A 363 12.73 -8.24 10.22
CA ALA A 363 11.55 -8.61 9.50
C ALA A 363 10.44 -7.62 9.88
N VAL A 364 9.90 -6.96 8.87
CA VAL A 364 8.83 -5.97 9.03
C VAL A 364 7.54 -6.57 8.51
N SER A 365 6.56 -6.76 9.39
CA SER A 365 5.23 -7.17 8.98
C SER A 365 4.57 -6.04 8.19
N SER A 366 4.26 -6.27 6.92
CA SER A 366 3.58 -5.31 6.05
C SER A 366 2.61 -6.06 5.15
N SER A 367 1.35 -5.63 5.11
CA SER A 367 0.31 -6.19 4.21
C SER A 367 0.18 -7.72 4.26
N GLY A 368 0.31 -8.33 5.45
CA GLY A 368 0.23 -9.78 5.63
C GLY A 368 1.47 -10.57 5.19
N SER A 369 2.50 -9.89 4.68
CA SER A 369 3.80 -10.45 4.37
C SER A 369 4.84 -10.04 5.40
N LEU A 370 5.84 -10.90 5.61
CA LEU A 370 6.98 -10.61 6.47
C LEU A 370 8.12 -10.10 5.59
N LEU A 371 8.36 -8.79 5.52
CA LEU A 371 9.35 -8.21 4.62
C LEU A 371 10.74 -8.24 5.24
N LEU A 372 11.74 -8.64 4.45
CA LEU A 372 13.14 -8.56 4.81
C LEU A 372 13.57 -7.09 4.84
N ALA A 373 14.11 -6.67 5.98
CA ALA A 373 14.68 -5.36 6.18
C ALA A 373 16.16 -5.46 6.58
N TYR A 374 16.93 -4.45 6.17
CA TYR A 374 18.31 -4.24 6.58
C TYR A 374 18.48 -2.81 7.09
N SER A 375 19.10 -2.65 8.26
CA SER A 375 19.25 -1.34 8.92
C SER A 375 17.92 -0.57 9.05
N GLY A 376 16.81 -1.28 9.26
CA GLY A 376 15.47 -0.70 9.42
C GLY A 376 14.71 -0.39 8.13
N SER A 377 15.32 -0.54 6.95
CA SER A 377 14.65 -0.31 5.65
C SER A 377 14.29 -1.61 4.96
N THR A 378 13.08 -1.68 4.38
CA THR A 378 12.62 -2.77 3.50
C THR A 378 12.89 -2.50 2.02
N SER A 379 13.54 -1.37 1.68
CA SER A 379 13.82 -1.00 0.30
C SER A 379 15.04 -1.75 -0.22
N TRP A 380 14.84 -2.46 -1.32
CA TRP A 380 15.88 -3.16 -2.07
C TRP A 380 15.85 -2.69 -3.51
N THR A 381 17.02 -2.60 -4.13
CA THR A 381 17.16 -2.17 -5.52
C THR A 381 18.10 -3.06 -6.34
N SER A 382 17.97 -2.97 -7.66
CA SER A 382 18.87 -3.57 -8.64
C SER A 382 19.06 -2.64 -9.86
N ASP A 383 20.11 -2.86 -10.64
CA ASP A 383 20.38 -2.08 -11.84
C ASP A 383 19.37 -2.35 -12.97
N ALA A 384 18.79 -3.55 -12.98
CA ALA A 384 17.76 -3.99 -13.93
C ALA A 384 16.82 -5.05 -13.29
N SER A 385 15.76 -5.42 -14.02
CA SER A 385 14.86 -6.53 -13.65
C SER A 385 15.36 -7.84 -14.28
N PRO A 386 15.37 -8.97 -13.54
CA PRO A 386 15.81 -10.23 -14.08
C PRO A 386 14.82 -10.77 -15.10
N SER A 387 15.34 -11.47 -16.10
CA SER A 387 14.54 -12.24 -17.06
C SER A 387 15.28 -13.52 -17.45
N GLY A 388 14.54 -14.62 -17.61
CA GLY A 388 15.13 -15.92 -17.96
C GLY A 388 16.12 -16.42 -16.91
N THR A 389 17.41 -16.50 -17.29
CA THR A 389 18.50 -16.94 -16.41
C THR A 389 19.35 -15.79 -15.88
N THR A 390 19.03 -14.54 -16.24
CA THR A 390 19.74 -13.35 -15.76
C THR A 390 19.61 -13.24 -14.24
N GLN A 391 20.72 -12.91 -13.59
CA GLN A 391 20.80 -12.67 -12.16
C GLN A 391 21.22 -11.23 -11.91
N GLU A 392 20.44 -10.53 -11.12
CA GLU A 392 20.67 -9.14 -10.76
C GLU A 392 21.28 -9.03 -9.37
N THR A 393 22.15 -8.05 -9.19
CA THR A 393 22.73 -7.74 -7.88
C THR A 393 21.67 -7.04 -7.04
N VAL A 394 21.53 -7.49 -5.79
CA VAL A 394 20.59 -6.92 -4.82
C VAL A 394 21.33 -5.89 -3.97
N TYR A 395 20.86 -4.65 -3.99
CA TYR A 395 21.40 -3.54 -3.21
C TYR A 395 20.38 -3.07 -2.17
N THR A 396 20.88 -2.58 -1.03
CA THR A 396 20.05 -1.95 0.01
C THR A 396 19.73 -0.51 -0.35
N GLY A 397 18.52 -0.04 -0.04
CA GLY A 397 18.11 1.34 -0.30
C GLY A 397 17.64 1.54 -1.75
N THR A 398 17.64 2.80 -2.20
CA THR A 398 16.95 3.25 -3.43
C THR A 398 17.90 3.80 -4.49
N SER A 399 19.17 3.36 -4.49
CA SER A 399 20.22 3.98 -5.32
C SER A 399 20.35 3.40 -6.73
N HIS A 400 19.55 2.40 -7.10
CA HIS A 400 19.59 1.74 -8.41
C HIS A 400 18.23 1.75 -9.10
N SER A 401 18.23 1.46 -10.40
CA SER A 401 17.13 1.72 -11.34
C SER A 401 15.82 0.97 -11.06
N VAL A 402 15.85 -0.13 -10.32
CA VAL A 402 14.68 -0.99 -10.07
C VAL A 402 14.49 -1.17 -8.58
N ASP A 403 13.43 -0.57 -8.03
CA ASP A 403 13.02 -0.73 -6.63
C ASP A 403 12.05 -1.91 -6.43
N TYR A 404 12.22 -2.62 -5.31
CA TYR A 404 11.34 -3.68 -4.87
C TYR A 404 11.46 -3.93 -3.36
N THR A 405 10.52 -4.70 -2.81
CA THR A 405 10.66 -5.28 -1.47
C THR A 405 10.90 -6.78 -1.57
N ILE A 406 11.39 -7.39 -0.49
CA ILE A 406 11.66 -8.83 -0.43
C ILE A 406 10.81 -9.44 0.67
N ALA A 407 9.89 -10.34 0.32
CA ALA A 407 9.06 -11.10 1.26
C ALA A 407 9.78 -12.37 1.73
N ILE A 408 9.72 -12.61 3.04
CA ILE A 408 10.17 -13.83 3.72
C ILE A 408 9.00 -14.79 3.77
N VAL A 409 9.05 -15.82 2.92
CA VAL A 409 8.00 -16.83 2.81
C VAL A 409 8.53 -18.14 3.37
N SER A 410 7.81 -18.82 4.28
CA SER A 410 8.27 -20.11 4.82
C SER A 410 8.58 -21.10 3.69
N ALA A 411 9.74 -21.75 3.75
CA ALA A 411 10.19 -22.74 2.76
C ALA A 411 9.75 -24.16 3.10
#